data_AF-A0A0H5J9G0-F1
#
_entry.id   AF-A0A0H5J9G0-F1
#
_cell.length_a   1.000
_cell.length_b   1.000
_cell.length_c   1.000
_cell.angle_alpha   90.00
_cell.angle_beta   90.00
_cell.angle_gamma   90.00
#
_symmetry.space_group_name_H-M   'P 1'
#
loop_
_entity.id
_entity.type
_entity.pdbx_description
1 polymer ?
#
loop_
_entity_poly.entity_id
_entity_poly.type
_entity_poly.pdbx_seq_one_letter_code
_entity_poly.pdbx_strand_id
1 'polypeptide(L)'
;MLRIAPVAVILVAENLGHIKAVAGMTGQNLDPYMGRAFVGDGLATMLSGSVGGTGVTTYAENIGVMAVTKIYSTLVFVAAALVAILLGFSPKFGALIHTIPGPVLGASIVVFGLIAVASARVWVQNKVDLSDNGNLIMVAVTLVLGAGNFALTLGNFTLGGIGTATFGAILLNALLQRRKILPKLGSDGKPLPQDG
;
A
#
# COMPACT_ATOMS: atom_id res chain seq x y z
N MET A 1 -7.55 4.36 21.01
CA MET A 1 -6.49 5.01 20.21
C MET A 1 -5.30 4.10 19.94
N LEU A 2 -4.68 3.44 20.95
CA LEU A 2 -3.53 2.54 20.73
C LEU A 2 -3.77 1.37 19.74
N ARG A 3 -5.04 0.91 19.60
CA ARG A 3 -5.43 -0.16 18.67
C ARG A 3 -5.39 0.24 17.17
N ILE A 4 -5.42 1.54 16.85
CA ILE A 4 -5.43 2.03 15.46
C ILE A 4 -4.02 2.44 15.01
N ALA A 5 -3.09 2.64 15.96
CA ALA A 5 -1.71 3.03 15.66
C ALA A 5 -0.99 2.08 14.68
N PRO A 6 -1.17 0.74 14.72
CA PRO A 6 -0.58 -0.15 13.73
C PRO A 6 -1.09 0.10 12.31
N VAL A 7 -2.33 0.57 12.15
CA VAL A 7 -2.93 0.88 10.84
C VAL A 7 -2.22 2.07 10.19
N ALA A 8 -1.79 3.07 10.97
CA ALA A 8 -1.05 4.21 10.44
C ALA A 8 0.27 3.78 9.76
N VAL A 9 0.95 2.77 10.31
CA VAL A 9 2.18 2.23 9.69
C VAL A 9 1.88 1.56 8.35
N ILE A 10 0.76 0.83 8.28
CA ILE A 10 0.29 0.19 7.03
C ILE A 10 -0.01 1.27 5.98
N LEU A 11 -0.74 2.33 6.35
CA LEU A 11 -1.10 3.42 5.44
C LEU A 11 0.14 4.18 4.93
N VAL A 12 1.17 4.37 5.76
CA VAL A 12 2.43 4.98 5.31
C VAL A 12 3.13 4.11 4.26
N ALA A 13 3.18 2.79 4.48
CA ALA A 13 3.78 1.86 3.51
C ALA A 13 2.98 1.81 2.19
N GLU A 14 1.65 1.84 2.28
CA GLU A 14 0.74 1.88 1.13
C GLU A 14 0.93 3.17 0.32
N ASN A 15 0.84 4.33 0.98
CA ASN A 15 0.96 5.63 0.33
C ASN A 15 2.36 5.83 -0.29
N LEU A 16 3.41 5.30 0.34
CA LEU A 16 4.75 5.23 -0.26
C LEU A 16 4.74 4.45 -1.58
N GLY A 17 4.11 3.27 -1.60
CA GLY A 17 3.96 2.45 -2.81
C GLY A 17 3.24 3.19 -3.93
N HIS A 18 2.16 3.89 -3.60
CA HIS A 18 1.39 4.71 -4.54
C HIS A 18 2.22 5.85 -5.15
N ILE A 19 2.95 6.60 -4.33
CA ILE A 19 3.82 7.69 -4.82
C ILE A 19 4.91 7.13 -5.75
N LYS A 20 5.52 6.01 -5.39
CA LYS A 20 6.54 5.35 -6.22
C LYS A 20 5.97 4.83 -7.54
N ALA A 21 4.75 4.30 -7.53
CA ALA A 21 4.06 3.90 -8.75
C ALA A 21 3.81 5.10 -9.68
N VAL A 22 3.33 6.23 -9.15
CA VAL A 22 3.11 7.46 -9.93
C VAL A 22 4.43 8.04 -10.45
N ALA A 23 5.49 8.06 -9.63
CA ALA A 23 6.83 8.47 -10.05
C ALA A 23 7.35 7.61 -11.22
N GLY A 24 7.19 6.28 -11.14
CA GLY A 24 7.56 5.36 -12.20
C GLY A 24 6.73 5.48 -13.49
N MET A 25 5.51 6.00 -13.41
CA MET A 25 4.65 6.25 -14.59
C MET A 25 4.90 7.62 -15.23
N THR A 26 5.22 8.63 -14.42
CA THR A 26 5.45 10.02 -14.87
C THR A 26 6.91 10.28 -15.26
N GLY A 27 7.84 9.42 -14.81
CA GLY A 27 9.27 9.63 -14.98
C GLY A 27 9.84 10.76 -14.13
N GLN A 28 9.08 11.27 -13.16
CA GLN A 28 9.48 12.38 -12.30
C GLN A 28 9.91 11.87 -10.92
N ASN A 29 10.93 12.53 -10.34
CA ASN A 29 11.32 12.25 -8.97
C ASN A 29 10.34 12.94 -7.99
N LEU A 30 9.50 12.14 -7.34
CA LEU A 30 8.50 12.60 -6.36
C LEU A 30 8.98 12.52 -4.90
N ASP A 31 10.19 12.03 -4.65
CA ASP A 31 10.74 11.86 -3.30
C ASP A 31 10.76 13.15 -2.46
N PRO A 32 11.07 14.33 -3.03
CA PRO A 32 11.00 15.59 -2.27
C PRO A 32 9.60 15.93 -1.75
N TYR A 33 8.54 15.41 -2.39
CA TYR A 33 7.16 15.68 -2.02
C TYR A 33 6.59 14.65 -1.04
N MET A 34 7.33 13.59 -0.73
CA MET A 34 6.84 12.47 0.07
C MET A 34 6.40 12.89 1.48
N GLY A 35 7.17 13.76 2.14
CA GLY A 35 6.78 14.32 3.44
C GLY A 35 5.48 15.13 3.36
N ARG A 36 5.30 15.92 2.30
CA ARG A 36 4.07 16.70 2.08
C ARG A 36 2.88 15.80 1.79
N ALA A 37 3.10 14.70 1.07
CA ALA A 37 2.07 13.71 0.78
C ALA A 37 1.59 13.01 2.06
N PHE A 38 2.50 12.59 2.94
CA PHE A 38 2.14 11.98 4.24
C PHE A 38 1.41 12.96 5.17
N VAL A 39 1.84 14.23 5.21
CA VAL A 39 1.12 15.25 5.97
C VAL A 39 -0.28 15.49 5.40
N GLY A 40 -0.41 15.57 4.08
CA GLY A 40 -1.71 15.71 3.42
C GLY A 40 -2.66 14.56 3.74
N ASP A 41 -2.16 13.32 3.70
CA ASP A 41 -2.91 12.12 4.02
C ASP A 41 -3.36 12.06 5.50
N GLY A 42 -2.45 12.41 6.40
CA GLY A 42 -2.75 12.54 7.83
C GLY A 42 -3.80 13.61 8.12
N LEU A 43 -3.67 14.79 7.50
CA LEU A 43 -4.66 15.87 7.64
C LEU A 43 -6.02 15.48 7.08
N ALA A 44 -6.07 14.83 5.91
CA ALA A 44 -7.30 14.34 5.31
C ALA A 44 -7.98 13.29 6.22
N THR A 45 -7.19 12.38 6.79
CA THR A 45 -7.67 11.39 7.77
C THR A 45 -8.18 12.04 9.06
N MET A 46 -7.48 13.05 9.58
CA MET A 46 -7.93 13.79 10.77
C MET A 46 -9.25 14.52 10.51
N LEU A 47 -9.38 15.19 9.36
CA LEU A 47 -10.60 15.87 8.96
C LEU A 47 -11.76 14.87 8.79
N SER A 48 -11.54 13.77 8.05
CA SER A 48 -12.52 12.70 7.87
C SER A 48 -12.99 12.15 9.22
N GLY A 49 -12.06 11.77 10.09
CA GLY A 49 -12.37 11.25 11.42
C GLY A 49 -13.11 12.26 12.31
N SER A 50 -12.81 13.57 12.19
CA SER A 50 -13.48 14.61 12.97
C SER A 50 -14.95 14.79 12.63
N VAL A 51 -15.35 14.45 11.40
CA VAL A 51 -16.76 14.49 10.94
C VAL A 51 -17.44 13.13 10.96
N GLY A 52 -16.82 12.12 11.60
CA GLY A 52 -17.36 10.76 11.74
C GLY A 52 -17.07 9.84 10.54
N GLY A 53 -16.21 10.25 9.62
CA GLY A 53 -15.72 9.44 8.51
C GLY A 53 -14.65 8.41 8.92
N THR A 54 -14.25 7.59 7.96
CA THR A 54 -13.19 6.58 8.15
C THR A 54 -11.81 7.15 7.81
N GLY A 55 -10.75 6.41 8.14
CA GLY A 55 -9.42 6.71 7.63
C GLY A 55 -9.41 6.71 6.10
N VAL A 56 -8.68 7.66 5.50
CA VAL A 56 -8.59 7.81 4.05
C VAL A 56 -7.13 7.66 3.60
N THR A 57 -6.95 7.27 2.35
CA THR A 57 -5.63 7.11 1.71
C THR A 57 -5.73 7.40 0.22
N THR A 58 -4.60 7.40 -0.47
CA THR A 58 -4.56 7.50 -1.93
C THR A 58 -5.13 6.23 -2.58
N TYR A 59 -5.91 6.39 -3.67
CA TYR A 59 -6.55 5.26 -4.36
C TYR A 59 -5.69 4.74 -5.51
N ALA A 60 -5.32 3.46 -5.48
CA ALA A 60 -4.53 2.83 -6.54
C ALA A 60 -5.32 2.64 -7.85
N GLU A 61 -6.64 2.63 -7.79
CA GLU A 61 -7.56 2.62 -8.92
C GLU A 61 -7.39 3.88 -9.76
N ASN A 62 -7.33 5.03 -9.11
CA ASN A 62 -7.09 6.31 -9.77
C ASN A 62 -5.68 6.34 -10.40
N ILE A 63 -4.69 5.71 -9.76
CA ILE A 63 -3.36 5.52 -10.32
C ILE A 63 -3.40 4.62 -11.56
N GLY A 64 -4.20 3.55 -11.53
CA GLY A 64 -4.47 2.70 -12.69
C GLY A 64 -5.08 3.49 -13.85
N VAL A 65 -6.06 4.36 -13.60
CA VAL A 65 -6.64 5.24 -14.62
C VAL A 65 -5.59 6.20 -15.18
N MET A 66 -4.73 6.79 -14.34
CA MET A 66 -3.62 7.64 -14.81
C MET A 66 -2.62 6.85 -15.68
N ALA A 67 -2.38 5.58 -15.36
CA ALA A 67 -1.47 4.71 -16.12
C ALA A 67 -1.94 4.52 -17.58
N VAL A 68 -3.27 4.41 -17.76
CA VAL A 68 -3.94 4.16 -19.05
C VAL A 68 -4.18 5.47 -19.80
N THR A 69 -4.75 6.47 -19.14
CA THR A 69 -5.15 7.74 -19.77
C THR A 69 -3.97 8.67 -20.04
N LYS A 70 -2.84 8.48 -19.34
CA LYS A 70 -1.66 9.36 -19.36
C LYS A 70 -1.97 10.81 -18.95
N ILE A 71 -3.07 11.03 -18.24
CA ILE A 71 -3.45 12.33 -17.70
C ILE A 71 -3.02 12.38 -16.23
N TYR A 72 -2.01 13.20 -15.93
CA TYR A 72 -1.43 13.36 -14.58
C TYR A 72 -1.74 14.73 -13.93
N SER A 73 -2.73 15.45 -14.47
CA SER A 73 -3.07 16.79 -14.03
C SER A 73 -3.76 16.78 -12.65
N THR A 74 -3.23 17.55 -11.70
CA THR A 74 -3.82 17.71 -10.36
C THR A 74 -5.19 18.40 -10.39
N LEU A 75 -5.47 19.20 -11.42
CA LEU A 75 -6.76 19.89 -11.59
C LEU A 75 -7.92 18.91 -11.77
N VAL A 76 -7.66 17.75 -12.39
CA VAL A 76 -8.68 16.69 -12.56
C VAL A 76 -9.14 16.19 -11.20
N PHE A 77 -8.23 16.05 -10.24
CA PHE A 77 -8.57 15.63 -8.88
C PHE A 77 -9.37 16.69 -8.12
N VAL A 78 -9.08 17.98 -8.32
CA VAL A 78 -9.88 19.07 -7.74
C VAL A 78 -11.31 19.05 -8.30
N ALA A 79 -11.45 18.93 -9.62
CA ALA A 79 -12.76 18.83 -10.25
C ALA A 79 -13.54 17.60 -9.76
N ALA A 80 -12.89 16.43 -9.68
CA ALA A 80 -13.49 15.21 -9.15
C ALA A 80 -13.93 15.37 -7.69
N ALA A 81 -13.12 16.01 -6.84
CA ALA A 81 -13.47 16.27 -5.45
C ALA A 81 -14.69 17.17 -5.32
N LEU A 82 -14.79 18.24 -6.13
CA LEU A 82 -15.96 19.12 -6.15
C LEU A 82 -17.23 18.37 -6.57
N VAL A 83 -17.14 17.54 -7.63
CA VAL A 83 -18.26 16.69 -8.06
C VAL A 83 -18.67 15.72 -6.97
N ALA A 84 -17.70 15.08 -6.31
CA ALA A 84 -17.96 14.15 -5.21
C ALA A 84 -18.66 14.83 -4.02
N ILE A 85 -18.24 16.05 -3.66
CA ILE A 85 -18.89 16.85 -2.61
C ILE A 85 -20.33 17.16 -3.00
N LEU A 86 -20.56 17.65 -4.22
CA LEU A 86 -21.90 17.99 -4.71
C LEU A 86 -22.83 16.77 -4.73
N LEU A 87 -22.33 15.62 -5.18
CA LEU A 87 -23.07 14.36 -5.18
C LEU A 87 -23.30 13.81 -3.77
N GLY A 88 -22.34 13.99 -2.86
CA GLY A 88 -22.45 13.57 -1.46
C GLY A 88 -23.57 14.29 -0.70
N PHE A 89 -23.86 15.55 -1.07
CA PHE A 89 -25.00 16.30 -0.54
C PHE A 89 -26.34 15.99 -1.23
N SER A 90 -26.37 15.09 -2.23
CA SER A 90 -27.58 14.74 -2.98
C SER A 90 -28.24 13.47 -2.42
N PRO A 91 -29.40 13.57 -1.75
CA PRO A 91 -30.11 12.39 -1.24
C PRO A 91 -30.58 11.45 -2.36
N LYS A 92 -30.87 12.01 -3.54
CA LYS A 92 -31.26 11.22 -4.73
C LYS A 92 -30.11 10.35 -5.23
N PHE A 93 -28.88 10.87 -5.17
CA PHE A 93 -27.70 10.10 -5.55
C PHE A 93 -27.43 8.98 -4.54
N GLY A 94 -27.56 9.27 -3.24
CA GLY A 94 -27.50 8.23 -2.20
C GLY A 94 -28.52 7.11 -2.42
N ALA A 95 -29.78 7.45 -2.73
CA ALA A 95 -30.81 6.47 -3.06
C ALA A 95 -30.44 5.63 -4.29
N LEU A 96 -29.86 6.24 -5.33
CA LEU A 96 -29.38 5.51 -6.51
C LEU A 96 -28.29 4.49 -6.16
N ILE A 97 -27.32 4.84 -5.31
CA ILE A 97 -26.29 3.89 -4.86
C ILE A 97 -26.93 2.68 -4.17
N HIS A 98 -27.96 2.89 -3.35
CA HIS A 98 -28.68 1.80 -2.68
C HIS A 98 -29.46 0.87 -3.64
N THR A 99 -29.70 1.29 -4.88
CA THR A 99 -30.30 0.42 -5.91
C THR A 99 -29.31 -0.51 -6.59
N ILE A 100 -28.00 -0.32 -6.38
CA ILE A 100 -26.96 -1.12 -7.03
C ILE A 100 -27.00 -2.56 -6.46
N PRO A 101 -27.17 -3.59 -7.32
CA PRO A 101 -27.19 -4.98 -6.86
C PRO A 101 -25.87 -5.40 -6.19
N GLY A 102 -25.95 -6.19 -5.12
CA GLY A 102 -24.79 -6.72 -4.41
C GLY A 102 -23.70 -7.36 -5.30
N PRO A 103 -24.04 -8.14 -6.35
CA PRO A 103 -23.03 -8.68 -7.27
C PRO A 103 -22.18 -7.63 -7.98
N VAL A 104 -22.74 -6.44 -8.26
CA VAL A 104 -22.01 -5.32 -8.89
C VAL A 104 -21.06 -4.66 -7.89
N LEU A 105 -21.41 -4.62 -6.60
CA LEU A 105 -20.47 -4.22 -5.55
C LEU A 105 -19.29 -5.20 -5.44
N GLY A 106 -19.52 -6.47 -5.77
CA GLY A 106 -18.48 -7.50 -5.93
C GLY A 106 -17.53 -7.27 -7.11
N ALA A 107 -17.85 -6.37 -8.06
CA ALA A 107 -16.91 -5.96 -9.12
C ALA A 107 -15.69 -5.21 -8.55
N SER A 108 -15.70 -4.87 -7.26
CA SER A 108 -14.52 -4.47 -6.49
C SER A 108 -13.36 -5.46 -6.61
N ILE A 109 -13.59 -6.73 -6.99
CA ILE A 109 -12.51 -7.67 -7.31
C ILE A 109 -11.60 -7.17 -8.43
N VAL A 110 -12.13 -6.47 -9.44
CA VAL A 110 -11.34 -5.87 -10.52
C VAL A 110 -10.44 -4.78 -9.97
N VAL A 111 -11.01 -3.96 -9.10
CA VAL A 111 -10.33 -2.88 -8.39
C VAL A 111 -9.20 -3.43 -7.51
N PHE A 112 -9.48 -4.41 -6.64
CA PHE A 112 -8.46 -5.05 -5.81
C PHE A 112 -7.39 -5.77 -6.65
N GLY A 113 -7.77 -6.38 -7.77
CA GLY A 113 -6.85 -6.97 -8.73
C GLY A 113 -5.90 -5.94 -9.34
N LEU A 114 -6.39 -4.76 -9.72
CA LEU A 114 -5.58 -3.66 -10.22
C LEU A 114 -4.58 -3.15 -9.17
N ILE A 115 -4.97 -3.07 -7.90
CA ILE A 115 -4.07 -2.70 -6.78
C ILE A 115 -2.92 -3.72 -6.65
N ALA A 116 -3.25 -5.01 -6.69
CA ALA A 116 -2.25 -6.09 -6.63
C ALA A 116 -1.25 -6.01 -7.80
N VAL A 117 -1.75 -5.80 -9.03
CA VAL A 117 -0.91 -5.65 -10.23
C VAL A 117 -0.07 -4.37 -10.19
N ALA A 118 -0.61 -3.26 -9.68
CA ALA A 118 0.14 -2.03 -9.49
C ALA A 118 1.33 -2.23 -8.54
N SER A 119 1.11 -2.99 -7.45
CA SER A 119 2.18 -3.36 -6.51
C SER A 119 3.25 -4.23 -7.18
N ALA A 120 2.84 -5.23 -7.98
CA ALA A 120 3.78 -6.06 -8.75
C ALA A 120 4.59 -5.23 -9.77
N ARG A 121 3.97 -4.24 -10.41
CA ARG A 121 4.64 -3.33 -11.34
C ARG A 121 5.76 -2.54 -10.67
N VAL A 122 5.59 -2.14 -9.41
CA VAL A 122 6.64 -1.46 -8.64
C VAL A 122 7.87 -2.36 -8.49
N TRP A 123 7.70 -3.66 -8.26
CA TRP A 123 8.83 -4.61 -8.19
C TRP A 123 9.57 -4.72 -9.53
N VAL A 124 8.83 -4.81 -10.63
CA VAL A 124 9.41 -4.87 -11.98
C VAL A 124 10.16 -3.59 -12.33
N GLN A 125 9.59 -2.42 -12.03
CA GLN A 125 10.21 -1.12 -12.29
C GLN A 125 11.48 -0.89 -11.47
N ASN A 126 11.50 -1.39 -10.22
CA ASN A 126 12.69 -1.34 -9.37
C ASN A 126 13.69 -2.48 -9.64
N LYS A 127 13.45 -3.31 -10.66
CA LYS A 127 14.31 -4.44 -11.03
C LYS A 127 14.62 -5.35 -9.84
N VAL A 128 13.60 -5.68 -9.05
CA VAL A 128 13.74 -6.61 -7.93
C VAL A 128 14.15 -7.98 -8.47
N ASP A 129 15.34 -8.45 -8.11
CA ASP A 129 15.81 -9.78 -8.48
C ASP A 129 15.11 -10.83 -7.61
N LEU A 130 14.18 -11.57 -8.22
CA LEU A 130 13.48 -12.69 -7.58
C LEU A 130 14.28 -14.00 -7.63
N SER A 131 15.46 -14.02 -8.27
CA SER A 131 16.40 -15.14 -8.19
C SER A 131 17.15 -15.15 -6.85
N ASP A 132 17.27 -13.98 -6.19
CA ASP A 132 17.76 -13.90 -4.83
C ASP A 132 16.72 -14.50 -3.86
N ASN A 133 17.10 -15.60 -3.21
CA ASN A 133 16.29 -16.29 -2.20
C ASN A 133 15.74 -15.34 -1.13
N GLY A 134 16.47 -14.29 -0.75
CA GLY A 134 15.99 -13.32 0.23
C GLY A 134 14.77 -12.54 -0.26
N ASN A 135 14.80 -12.05 -1.50
CA ASN A 135 13.68 -11.33 -2.11
C ASN A 135 12.51 -12.27 -2.41
N LEU A 136 12.79 -13.48 -2.89
CA LEU A 136 11.79 -14.50 -3.18
C LEU A 136 11.00 -14.87 -1.90
N ILE A 137 11.70 -15.15 -0.80
CA ILE A 137 11.07 -15.48 0.49
C ILE A 137 10.25 -14.30 1.01
N MET A 138 10.75 -13.07 0.90
CA MET A 138 10.00 -11.87 1.28
C MET A 138 8.68 -11.76 0.54
N VAL A 139 8.70 -11.87 -0.79
CA VAL A 139 7.49 -11.77 -1.61
C VAL A 139 6.52 -12.90 -1.28
N ALA A 140 7.00 -14.14 -1.21
CA ALA A 140 6.17 -15.31 -0.94
C ALA A 140 5.46 -15.23 0.43
N VAL A 141 6.20 -14.92 1.50
CA VAL A 141 5.64 -14.83 2.85
C VAL A 141 4.62 -13.69 2.93
N THR A 142 4.95 -12.52 2.37
CA THR A 142 4.05 -11.36 2.42
C THR A 142 2.75 -11.63 1.66
N LEU A 143 2.83 -12.27 0.49
CA LEU A 143 1.66 -12.66 -0.29
C LEU A 143 0.78 -13.68 0.44
N VAL A 144 1.38 -14.73 1.02
CA VAL A 144 0.62 -15.79 1.72
C VAL A 144 -0.05 -15.24 2.98
N LEU A 145 0.66 -14.45 3.79
CA LEU A 145 0.08 -13.85 4.99
C LEU A 145 -1.08 -12.90 4.66
N GLY A 146 -0.91 -12.08 3.61
CA GLY A 146 -1.91 -11.11 3.18
C GLY A 146 -3.12 -11.77 2.51
N ALA A 147 -2.91 -12.55 1.45
CA ALA A 147 -3.97 -13.19 0.68
C ALA A 147 -4.67 -14.31 1.46
N GLY A 148 -3.96 -15.00 2.35
CA GLY A 148 -4.53 -16.01 3.24
C GLY A 148 -5.31 -15.42 4.42
N ASN A 149 -5.38 -14.09 4.55
CA ASN A 149 -6.01 -13.38 5.65
C ASN A 149 -5.60 -13.91 7.03
N PHE A 150 -4.30 -14.16 7.23
CA PHE A 150 -3.78 -14.70 8.48
C PHE A 150 -3.90 -13.66 9.59
N ALA A 151 -5.00 -13.68 10.34
CA ALA A 151 -5.20 -12.77 11.45
C ALA A 151 -4.42 -13.23 12.69
N LEU A 152 -3.61 -12.34 13.28
CA LEU A 152 -2.93 -12.59 14.56
C LEU A 152 -3.73 -11.92 15.66
N THR A 153 -4.24 -12.74 16.58
CA THR A 153 -4.91 -12.25 17.78
C THR A 153 -3.92 -12.27 18.94
N LEU A 154 -3.47 -11.10 19.37
CA LEU A 154 -2.68 -10.92 20.60
C LEU A 154 -3.61 -10.38 21.70
N GLY A 155 -4.11 -11.28 22.54
CA GLY A 155 -5.05 -10.93 23.62
C GLY A 155 -6.32 -10.26 23.07
N ASN A 156 -6.56 -9.01 23.45
CA ASN A 156 -7.74 -8.23 23.05
C ASN A 156 -7.56 -7.45 21.74
N PHE A 157 -6.53 -7.77 20.96
CA PHE A 157 -6.20 -7.08 19.72
C PHE A 157 -6.02 -8.08 18.58
N THR A 158 -6.83 -7.93 17.53
CA THR A 158 -6.72 -8.72 16.32
C THR A 158 -6.12 -7.87 15.21
N LEU A 159 -4.95 -8.29 14.75
CA LEU A 159 -4.31 -7.75 13.57
C LEU A 159 -4.82 -8.54 12.36
N GLY A 160 -5.53 -7.90 11.44
CA GLY A 160 -6.03 -8.55 10.23
C GLY A 160 -4.90 -8.97 9.28
N GLY A 161 -5.21 -9.74 8.24
CA GLY A 161 -4.24 -10.31 7.31
C GLY A 161 -3.29 -9.30 6.65
N ILE A 162 -3.78 -8.10 6.31
CA ILE A 162 -2.94 -7.03 5.77
C ILE A 162 -1.92 -6.56 6.82
N GLY A 163 -2.36 -6.38 8.07
CA GLY A 163 -1.48 -5.97 9.14
C GLY A 163 -0.41 -7.02 9.44
N THR A 164 -0.79 -8.30 9.54
CA THR A 164 0.18 -9.37 9.77
C THR A 164 1.18 -9.51 8.63
N ALA A 165 0.73 -9.34 7.38
CA ALA A 165 1.60 -9.31 6.23
C ALA A 165 2.60 -8.14 6.28
N THR A 166 2.14 -6.92 6.58
CA THR A 166 3.01 -5.73 6.65
C THR A 166 4.05 -5.86 7.76
N PHE A 167 3.63 -6.18 8.99
CA PHE A 167 4.57 -6.32 10.11
C PHE A 167 5.48 -7.54 9.93
N GLY A 168 4.97 -8.64 9.39
CA GLY A 168 5.74 -9.82 9.03
C GLY A 168 6.82 -9.52 7.99
N ALA A 169 6.48 -8.76 6.94
CA ALA A 169 7.42 -8.33 5.91
C ALA A 169 8.53 -7.44 6.49
N ILE A 170 8.18 -6.46 7.34
CA ILE A 170 9.16 -5.59 8.01
C ILE A 170 10.13 -6.41 8.87
N LEU A 171 9.60 -7.33 9.68
CA LEU A 171 10.41 -8.18 10.56
C LEU A 171 11.31 -9.12 9.75
N LEU A 172 10.76 -9.76 8.72
CA LEU A 172 11.49 -10.65 7.84
C LEU A 172 12.61 -9.92 7.09
N ASN A 173 12.32 -8.71 6.57
CA ASN A 173 13.33 -7.87 5.93
C ASN A 173 14.48 -7.55 6.91
N ALA A 174 14.16 -7.15 8.14
CA ALA A 174 15.17 -6.85 9.16
C ALA A 174 16.03 -8.07 9.51
N LEU A 175 15.44 -9.27 9.57
CA LEU A 175 16.17 -10.53 9.82
C LEU A 175 17.09 -10.92 8.66
N LEU A 176 16.61 -10.79 7.42
CA LEU A 176 17.39 -11.13 6.22
C LEU A 176 18.53 -10.13 5.98
N GLN A 177 18.29 -8.84 6.20
CA GLN A 177 19.35 -7.81 6.09
C GLN A 177 20.44 -8.00 7.14
N ARG A 178 20.10 -8.41 8.37
CA ARG A 178 21.11 -8.78 9.39
C ARG A 178 22.03 -9.92 8.91
N ARG A 179 21.51 -10.91 8.16
CA ARG A 179 22.33 -12.00 7.61
C ARG A 179 23.22 -11.57 6.44
N LYS A 180 22.83 -10.56 5.65
CA LYS A 180 23.68 -10.01 4.58
C LYS A 180 24.82 -9.13 5.12
N ILE A 181 24.61 -8.47 6.27
CA ILE A 181 25.60 -7.58 6.91
C ILE A 181 26.62 -8.35 7.75
N LEU A 182 26.26 -9.52 8.29
CA LEU A 182 27.21 -10.37 9.01
C LEU A 182 28.11 -11.09 8.00
N PRO A 183 29.45 -11.03 8.15
CA PRO A 183 30.33 -11.87 7.35
C PRO A 183 29.89 -13.32 7.50
N LYS A 184 29.87 -14.10 6.42
CA LYS A 184 29.69 -15.54 6.57
C LYS A 184 30.90 -16.05 7.36
N LEU A 185 30.76 -16.38 8.63
CA LEU A 185 31.87 -16.95 9.40
C LEU A 185 32.06 -18.42 8.98
N GLY A 186 33.31 -18.83 8.73
CA GLY A 186 33.70 -20.22 8.59
C GLY A 186 33.55 -20.98 9.90
N SER A 187 33.71 -22.30 9.88
CA SER A 187 33.62 -23.15 11.09
C SER A 187 34.71 -22.82 12.14
N ASP A 188 35.69 -22.00 11.76
CA ASP A 188 36.79 -21.47 12.54
C ASP A 188 36.53 -20.05 13.07
N GLY A 189 35.34 -19.48 12.80
CA GLY A 189 34.93 -18.16 13.27
C GLY A 189 35.49 -16.98 12.47
N LYS A 190 36.12 -17.23 11.31
CA LYS A 190 36.70 -16.17 10.46
C LYS A 190 35.77 -15.79 9.30
N PRO A 191 35.76 -14.52 8.84
CA PRO A 191 35.02 -14.13 7.64
C PRO A 191 35.44 -14.96 6.42
N LEU A 192 34.49 -15.62 5.77
CA LEU A 192 34.69 -16.30 4.49
C LEU A 192 34.95 -15.25 3.39
N PRO A 193 35.79 -15.57 2.39
CA PRO A 193 35.99 -14.70 1.23
C PRO A 193 34.64 -14.38 0.60
N GLN A 194 34.38 -13.10 0.32
CA GLN A 194 33.21 -12.71 -0.45
C GLN A 194 33.54 -12.96 -1.92
N ASP A 195 32.88 -13.94 -2.52
CA ASP A 195 32.98 -14.25 -3.94
C ASP A 195 32.54 -13.01 -4.74
N GLY A 196 33.43 -12.49 -5.59
CA GLY A 196 33.25 -11.26 -6.36
C GLY A 196 32.34 -11.39 -7.58
#